data_AF-A0A853F3R5-F1
#
_entry.id   AF-A0A853F3R5-F1
#
_cell.length_a   1.000
_cell.length_b   1.000
_cell.length_c   1.000
_cell.angle_alpha   90.00
_cell.angle_beta   90.00
_cell.angle_gamma   90.00
#
_symmetry.space_group_name_H-M   'P 1'
#
loop_
_entity.id
_entity.type
_entity.pdbx_description
1 polymer ?
#
loop_
_entity_poly.entity_id
_entity_poly.type
_entity_poly.pdbx_seq_one_letter_code
_entity_poly.pdbx_strand_id
1 'polypeptide(L)'
;MQRSLLGKNMNVISENNEVFNASVSVQTIEDCFGLVMESRGGTRNGVNERNTDYILALEVILSRLVELNVETIRIFLISKNAFKIWPSMEERALKIENSINIKLYIQTQKS
;
A
#
# COMPACT_ATOMS: atom_id res chain seq x y z
N MET A 1 23.18 -15.92 4.21
CA MET A 1 22.11 -16.30 3.27
C MET A 1 20.96 -15.32 3.44
N GLN A 2 20.85 -14.29 2.59
CA GLN A 2 19.70 -13.37 2.59
C GLN A 2 18.51 -14.11 1.97
N ARG A 3 17.40 -14.23 2.72
CA ARG A 3 16.15 -14.79 2.18
C ARG A 3 15.45 -13.72 1.34
N SER A 4 15.02 -14.08 0.14
CA SER A 4 14.20 -13.22 -0.71
C SER A 4 12.87 -12.91 0.00
N LEU A 5 12.47 -11.63 0.02
CA LEU A 5 11.20 -11.16 0.57
C LEU A 5 10.11 -11.03 -0.51
N LEU A 6 10.45 -11.32 -1.78
CA LEU A 6 9.51 -11.23 -2.90
C LEU A 6 8.35 -12.21 -2.72
N GLY A 7 7.11 -11.70 -2.81
CA GLY A 7 5.89 -12.50 -2.72
C GLY A 7 5.57 -13.04 -1.32
N LYS A 8 6.36 -12.72 -0.29
CA LYS A 8 6.05 -13.09 1.08
C LYS A 8 5.19 -12.00 1.74
N ASN A 9 4.08 -12.42 2.35
CA ASN A 9 3.27 -11.52 3.17
C ASN A 9 4.00 -11.18 4.47
N MET A 10 4.02 -9.88 4.76
CA MET A 10 4.59 -9.23 5.93
C MET A 10 3.54 -8.26 6.48
N ASN A 11 3.79 -7.67 7.64
CA ASN A 11 2.94 -6.62 8.19
C ASN A 11 3.75 -5.33 8.32
N VAL A 12 3.07 -4.19 8.28
CA VAL A 12 3.70 -2.90 8.57
C VAL A 12 4.00 -2.78 10.06
N ILE A 13 5.19 -2.28 10.38
CA ILE A 13 5.64 -2.03 11.75
C ILE A 13 5.60 -0.52 11.98
N SER A 14 5.03 -0.05 13.09
CA SER A 14 4.98 1.36 13.49
C SER A 14 6.33 1.85 14.03
N GLU A 15 6.47 3.16 14.27
CA GLU A 15 7.66 3.75 14.89
C GLU A 15 7.90 3.24 16.33
N ASN A 16 6.85 2.75 17.00
CA ASN A 16 6.93 2.18 18.35
C ASN A 16 7.14 0.65 18.34
N ASN A 17 7.56 0.06 17.21
CA ASN A 17 7.71 -1.38 16.99
C ASN A 17 6.40 -2.20 17.11
N GLU A 18 5.24 -1.56 17.02
CA GLU A 18 3.97 -2.28 16.99
C GLU A 18 3.74 -2.86 15.59
N VAL A 19 3.34 -4.13 15.52
CA VAL A 19 3.01 -4.79 14.26
C VAL A 19 1.53 -4.55 13.96
N PHE A 20 1.25 -3.75 12.93
CA PHE A 20 -0.12 -3.49 12.51
C PHE A 20 -0.76 -4.73 11.89
N ASN A 21 -2.06 -4.92 12.15
CA ASN A 21 -2.90 -5.83 11.39
C ASN A 21 -3.16 -5.21 10.01
N ALA A 22 -2.17 -5.31 9.13
CA ALA A 22 -2.20 -4.86 7.75
C ALA A 22 -1.13 -5.61 6.95
N SER A 23 -1.55 -6.63 6.21
CA SER A 23 -0.65 -7.43 5.40
C SER A 23 -0.22 -6.72 4.12
N VAL A 24 1.07 -6.79 3.84
CA VAL A 24 1.74 -6.20 2.68
C VAL A 24 2.72 -7.19 2.08
N SER A 25 3.08 -7.00 0.82
CA SER A 25 4.11 -7.78 0.15
C SER A 25 4.84 -6.93 -0.88
N VAL A 26 6.09 -7.27 -1.16
CA VAL A 26 6.87 -6.65 -2.24
C VAL A 26 6.81 -7.59 -3.44
N GLN A 27 6.30 -7.09 -4.57
CA GLN A 27 6.02 -7.90 -5.74
C GLN A 27 6.29 -7.13 -7.04
N THR A 28 6.47 -7.88 -8.13
CA THR A 28 6.39 -7.36 -9.50
C THR A 28 5.09 -7.85 -10.13
N ILE A 29 4.25 -6.94 -10.60
CA ILE A 29 2.99 -7.23 -11.30
C ILE A 29 3.02 -6.45 -12.61
N GLU A 30 2.93 -7.14 -13.75
CA GLU A 30 2.94 -6.51 -15.10
C GLU A 30 4.08 -5.48 -15.23
N ASP A 31 5.31 -5.94 -14.95
CA ASP A 31 6.56 -5.15 -14.97
C ASP A 31 6.64 -3.99 -13.96
N CYS A 32 5.61 -3.76 -13.15
CA CYS A 32 5.63 -2.80 -12.07
C CYS A 32 6.10 -3.44 -10.77
N PHE A 33 7.28 -3.07 -10.31
CA PHE A 33 7.80 -3.44 -8.99
C PHE A 33 7.29 -2.46 -7.92
N GLY A 34 6.72 -2.99 -6.83
CA GLY A 34 6.21 -2.15 -5.75
C GLY A 34 5.73 -2.91 -4.53
N LEU A 35 5.11 -2.15 -3.62
CA LEU A 35 4.45 -2.66 -2.42
C LEU A 35 2.96 -2.87 -2.70
N VAL A 36 2.47 -4.07 -2.42
CA VAL A 36 1.04 -4.41 -2.50
C VAL A 36 0.49 -4.48 -1.09
N MET A 37 -0.58 -3.72 -0.82
CA MET A 37 -1.33 -3.79 0.43
C MET A 37 -2.58 -4.67 0.25
N GLU A 38 -2.75 -5.64 1.13
CA GLU A 38 -3.92 -6.53 1.11
C GLU A 38 -5.17 -5.79 1.60
N SER A 39 -6.31 -6.03 0.94
CA SER A 39 -7.56 -5.34 1.27
C SER A 39 -8.05 -5.64 2.68
N ARG A 40 -8.66 -4.64 3.33
CA ARG A 40 -9.51 -4.86 4.51
C ARG A 40 -10.67 -5.78 4.15
N GLY A 41 -10.94 -6.77 5.00
CA GLY A 41 -12.01 -7.71 4.74
C GLY A 41 -12.43 -8.51 5.96
N GLY A 42 -13.36 -9.44 5.74
CA GLY A 42 -14.02 -10.19 6.80
C GLY A 42 -15.23 -9.46 7.37
N THR A 43 -15.99 -10.16 8.21
CA THR A 43 -17.11 -9.57 8.93
C THR A 43 -16.58 -8.69 10.05
N ARG A 44 -17.05 -7.44 10.13
CA ARG A 44 -16.68 -6.50 11.21
C ARG A 44 -16.98 -7.11 12.58
N ASN A 45 -16.02 -7.07 13.50
CA ASN A 45 -16.06 -7.70 14.82
C ASN A 45 -16.22 -9.24 14.77
N GLY A 46 -15.96 -9.86 13.62
CA GLY A 46 -16.00 -11.30 13.42
C GLY A 46 -14.61 -11.93 13.52
N VAL A 47 -14.56 -13.24 13.72
CA VAL A 47 -13.31 -14.02 13.82
C VAL A 47 -12.44 -13.91 12.55
N ASN A 48 -13.03 -13.55 11.42
CA ASN A 48 -12.36 -13.42 10.13
C ASN A 48 -12.01 -11.97 9.75
N GLU A 49 -12.15 -11.00 10.67
CA GLU A 49 -11.76 -9.62 10.40
C GLU A 49 -10.25 -9.53 10.16
N ARG A 50 -9.85 -8.91 9.06
CA ARG A 50 -8.45 -8.84 8.61
C ARG A 50 -8.10 -7.45 8.10
N ASN A 51 -6.83 -7.09 8.24
CA ASN A 51 -6.27 -5.82 7.82
C ASN A 51 -7.02 -4.62 8.44
N THR A 52 -7.31 -4.68 9.75
CA THR A 52 -8.07 -3.64 10.48
C THR A 52 -7.34 -2.31 10.53
N ASP A 53 -6.01 -2.36 10.52
CA ASP A 53 -5.12 -1.20 10.67
C ASP A 53 -4.66 -0.67 9.31
N TYR A 54 -5.36 -1.02 8.23
CA TYR A 54 -4.99 -0.67 6.85
C TYR A 54 -4.66 0.81 6.67
N ILE A 55 -5.46 1.71 7.26
CA ILE A 55 -5.25 3.16 7.12
C ILE A 55 -4.01 3.61 7.90
N LEU A 56 -3.83 3.14 9.15
CA LEU A 56 -2.65 3.45 9.95
C LEU A 56 -1.36 2.95 9.27
N ALA A 57 -1.42 1.75 8.69
CA ALA A 57 -0.33 1.18 7.92
C ALA A 57 -0.01 2.00 6.67
N LEU A 58 -1.03 2.47 5.93
CA LEU A 58 -0.85 3.35 4.78
C LEU A 58 -0.20 4.67 5.19
N GLU A 59 -0.65 5.30 6.28
CA GLU A 59 -0.08 6.54 6.80
C GLU A 59 1.40 6.39 7.14
N VAL A 60 1.79 5.31 7.83
CA VAL A 60 3.19 5.01 8.13
C VAL A 60 4.02 4.78 6.86
N ILE A 61 3.48 4.05 5.88
CA ILE A 61 4.17 3.86 4.59
C ILE A 61 4.40 5.21 3.90
N LEU A 62 3.37 6.06 3.80
CA LEU A 62 3.47 7.36 3.16
C LEU A 62 4.44 8.30 3.90
N SER A 63 4.42 8.32 5.24
CA SER A 63 5.38 9.08 6.05
C SER A 63 6.83 8.69 5.73
N ARG A 64 7.11 7.38 5.71
CA ARG A 64 8.45 6.86 5.41
C ARG A 64 8.89 7.18 3.99
N LEU A 65 7.99 7.12 3.01
CA LEU A 65 8.29 7.52 1.64
C LEU A 65 8.66 9.02 1.58
N VAL A 66 7.93 9.86 2.31
CA VAL A 66 8.23 11.29 2.42
C VAL A 66 9.59 11.52 3.09
N GLU A 67 9.88 10.84 4.20
CA GLU A 67 11.18 10.91 4.91
C GLU A 67 12.36 10.47 4.03
N LEU A 68 12.11 9.52 3.12
CA LEU A 68 13.07 9.06 2.11
C LEU A 68 13.14 9.96 0.87
N ASN A 69 12.50 11.13 0.89
CA ASN A 69 12.42 12.10 -0.21
C ASN A 69 11.81 11.52 -1.50
N VAL A 70 10.87 10.58 -1.38
CA VAL A 70 10.08 10.13 -2.53
C VAL A 70 9.06 11.21 -2.87
N GLU A 71 9.28 11.90 -3.98
CA GLU A 71 8.44 13.04 -4.39
C GLU A 71 7.08 12.62 -4.96
N THR A 72 7.04 11.48 -5.65
CA THR A 72 5.88 11.05 -6.43
C THR A 72 5.69 9.55 -6.34
N ILE A 73 4.44 9.12 -6.18
CA ILE A 73 4.03 7.72 -6.25
C ILE A 73 2.96 7.51 -7.32
N ARG A 74 2.80 6.26 -7.74
CA ARG A 74 1.65 5.79 -8.50
C ARG A 74 0.98 4.69 -7.71
N ILE A 75 -0.34 4.71 -7.66
CA ILE A 75 -1.12 3.70 -6.95
C ILE A 75 -2.01 3.00 -7.96
N PHE A 76 -2.00 1.67 -7.94
CA PHE A 76 -2.76 0.83 -8.85
C PHE A 76 -3.74 -0.03 -8.06
N LEU A 77 -4.95 -0.22 -8.60
CA LEU A 77 -5.94 -1.10 -8.00
C LEU A 77 -5.61 -2.56 -8.32
N ILE A 78 -5.09 -3.30 -7.33
CA ILE A 78 -4.77 -4.72 -7.46
C ILE A 78 -5.89 -5.55 -6.82
N SER A 79 -6.82 -6.04 -7.63
CA SER A 79 -7.89 -6.94 -7.17
C SER A 79 -8.38 -7.86 -8.27
N LYS A 80 -8.88 -9.06 -7.90
CA LYS A 80 -9.40 -10.05 -8.86
C LYS A 80 -10.46 -9.48 -9.82
N ASN A 81 -11.30 -8.56 -9.34
CA ASN A 81 -12.33 -7.94 -10.19
C ASN A 81 -11.75 -6.83 -11.06
N ALA A 82 -10.78 -6.06 -10.56
CA ALA A 82 -10.11 -5.04 -11.35
C ALA A 82 -9.40 -5.65 -12.56
N PHE A 83 -8.69 -6.77 -12.41
CA PHE A 83 -8.05 -7.48 -13.53
C PHE A 83 -9.04 -7.93 -14.63
N LYS A 84 -10.31 -8.16 -14.29
CA LYS A 84 -11.35 -8.56 -15.27
C LYS A 84 -11.92 -7.37 -16.02
N ILE A 85 -12.04 -6.22 -15.35
CA ILE A 85 -12.69 -5.01 -15.89
C ILE A 85 -11.68 -4.13 -16.63
N TRP A 86 -10.47 -4.03 -16.09
CA TRP A 86 -9.36 -3.19 -16.56
C TRP A 86 -8.13 -4.06 -16.77
N PRO A 87 -7.96 -4.63 -17.98
CA PRO A 87 -6.92 -5.62 -18.25
C PRO A 87 -5.50 -5.08 -18.11
N SER A 88 -5.26 -3.80 -18.44
CA SER A 88 -3.93 -3.20 -18.33
C SER A 88 -3.67 -2.55 -16.97
N MET A 89 -2.41 -2.53 -16.56
CA MET A 89 -1.96 -1.85 -15.34
C MET A 89 -2.30 -0.35 -15.34
N GLU A 90 -2.14 0.31 -16.48
CA GLU A 90 -2.43 1.73 -16.67
C GLU A 90 -3.91 2.06 -16.44
N GLU A 91 -4.84 1.21 -16.90
CA GLU A 91 -6.27 1.41 -16.65
C GLU A 91 -6.66 1.25 -15.18
N ARG A 92 -5.82 0.55 -14.39
CA ARG A 92 -6.00 0.38 -12.95
C ARG A 92 -5.33 1.48 -12.12
N ALA A 93 -4.69 2.47 -12.75
CA ALA A 93 -4.07 3.58 -12.04
C ALA A 93 -5.13 4.48 -11.37
N LEU A 94 -4.95 4.75 -10.08
CA LEU A 94 -5.78 5.70 -9.35
C LEU A 94 -5.41 7.13 -9.77
N LYS A 95 -6.44 7.93 -10.06
CA LYS A 95 -6.31 9.33 -10.44
C LYS A 95 -6.76 10.21 -9.28
N ILE A 96 -5.85 11.02 -8.74
CA ILE A 96 -6.11 12.00 -7.68
C ILE A 96 -5.82 13.39 -8.25
N GLU A 97 -6.74 14.34 -8.07
CA GLU A 97 -6.58 15.71 -8.59
C GLU A 97 -6.19 15.76 -10.08
N ASN A 98 -6.81 14.90 -10.87
CA ASN A 98 -6.52 14.70 -12.29
C ASN A 98 -5.13 14.17 -12.67
N SER A 99 -4.33 13.69 -11.71
CA SER A 99 -3.02 13.09 -11.94
C SER A 99 -2.95 11.63 -11.46
N ILE A 100 -2.22 10.79 -12.18
CA ILE A 100 -1.80 9.45 -11.72
C ILE A 100 -0.43 9.49 -11.02
N ASN A 101 0.31 10.58 -11.20
CA ASN A 101 1.55 10.88 -10.49
C ASN A 101 1.15 11.67 -9.24
N ILE A 102 1.02 10.98 -8.13
CA ILE A 102 0.55 11.53 -6.86
C ILE A 102 1.76 12.08 -6.13
N LYS A 103 1.79 13.40 -5.94
CA LYS A 103 2.87 14.05 -5.20
C LYS A 103 2.71 13.83 -3.71
N LEU A 104 3.80 13.47 -3.05
CA LEU A 104 3.86 13.38 -1.60
C LEU A 104 4.48 14.65 -1.04
N TYR A 105 3.89 15.18 0.03
CA TYR A 105 4.37 16.41 0.67
C TYR A 105 4.47 16.19 2.16
N ILE A 106 5.48 16.82 2.77
CA ILE A 106 5.54 16.97 4.22
C ILE A 106 4.42 17.92 4.61
N GLN A 107 3.43 17.44 5.37
CA GLN A 107 2.60 18.36 6.14
C GLN A 107 3.44 18.83 7.32
N THR A 108 4.08 19.99 7.18
CA THR A 108 4.59 20.71 8.35
C THR A 108 3.38 21.12 9.17
N GLN A 109 3.11 20.39 10.25
CA GLN A 109 2.15 20.86 11.24
C GLN A 109 2.66 22.22 11.73
N LYS A 110 1.91 23.29 11.46
CA LYS A 110 2.13 24.58 12.10
C LYS A 110 1.86 24.37 13.60
N SER A 111 2.94 24.32 14.37
CA SER A 111 2.95 24.57 15.81
C SER A 111 2.34 25.92 16.15
#